data_AF-F6Y0W0-F1
#
_entry.id   AF-F6Y0W0-F1
#
_cell.length_a   1.000
_cell.length_b   1.000
_cell.length_c   1.000
_cell.angle_alpha   90.00
_cell.angle_beta   90.00
_cell.angle_gamma   90.00
#
_symmetry.space_group_name_H-M   'P 1'
#
loop_
_entity.id
_entity.type
_entity.pdbx_description
1 polymer ?
#
loop_
_entity_poly.entity_id
_entity_poly.type
_entity_poly.pdbx_seq_one_letter_code
_entity_poly.pdbx_strand_id
1 'polypeptide(L)'
;MEDFGSAVDRQVDAEGIAPAAVVRVVLKAYRKISISYCLGKLLRFVPEFVISCPDLGRNNQYTTVHKCETTEGKINETFQFVLPADKTETTLIIEMSGENCFFRKIAGKVVIPLSIGNTEDLTINFSKAGGELDIEVSFIVRSDRDLSFDQTGLNEKELKFREKRFVKVNRALEQLFPELGSSERSSEPPVISMVGSGGGYRAMIGMAGAMDAIRDAGLLDALTYVSGLSGSGW
;
A
#
# COMPACT_ATOMS: atom_id res chain seq x y z
N MET A 1 -6.09 -10.27 11.85
CA MET A 1 -7.45 -9.81 12.15
C MET A 1 -7.26 -8.37 12.58
N GLU A 2 -7.34 -7.45 11.62
CA GLU A 2 -7.13 -6.02 11.86
C GLU A 2 -8.29 -5.52 12.72
N ASP A 3 -7.96 -4.74 13.75
CA ASP A 3 -8.91 -4.26 14.76
C ASP A 3 -9.62 -3.03 14.19
N PHE A 4 -10.84 -3.23 13.69
CA PHE A 4 -11.64 -2.17 13.08
C PHE A 4 -12.46 -1.48 14.18
N GLY A 5 -12.00 -0.30 14.61
CA GLY A 5 -12.64 0.50 15.66
C GLY A 5 -14.08 0.91 15.31
N SER A 6 -14.91 1.05 16.35
CA SER A 6 -16.30 1.51 16.21
C SER A 6 -16.37 2.99 15.80
N ALA A 7 -17.49 3.38 15.19
CA ALA A 7 -17.72 4.68 14.53
C ALA A 7 -17.62 5.94 15.44
N VAL A 8 -17.25 5.80 16.72
CA VAL A 8 -17.43 6.84 17.73
C VAL A 8 -16.14 7.60 18.06
N ASP A 9 -14.95 7.07 17.75
CA ASP A 9 -13.70 7.74 18.13
C ASP A 9 -13.03 8.41 16.93
N ARG A 10 -13.59 9.56 16.52
CA ARG A 10 -12.90 10.54 15.66
C ARG A 10 -11.97 11.45 16.46
N GLN A 11 -11.46 10.97 17.59
CA GLN A 11 -10.41 11.70 18.28
C GLN A 11 -9.17 11.68 17.42
N VAL A 12 -8.68 12.89 17.17
CA VAL A 12 -7.35 13.12 16.65
C VAL A 12 -6.39 12.36 17.55
N ASP A 13 -5.48 11.60 16.96
CA ASP A 13 -4.53 10.83 17.76
C ASP A 13 -3.56 11.75 18.52
N ALA A 14 -2.68 11.15 19.32
CA ALA A 14 -1.67 11.87 20.11
C ALA A 14 -0.78 12.82 19.27
N GLU A 15 -0.69 12.60 17.95
CA GLU A 15 0.11 13.37 17.00
C GLU A 15 -0.68 14.46 16.25
N GLY A 16 -1.96 14.67 16.54
CA GLY A 16 -2.71 15.75 15.91
C GLY A 16 -3.28 15.42 14.52
N ILE A 17 -3.27 14.15 14.09
CA ILE A 17 -3.69 13.72 12.76
C ILE A 17 -5.01 12.94 12.83
N ALA A 18 -5.95 13.29 11.95
CA ALA A 18 -7.26 12.64 11.89
C ALA A 18 -7.17 11.23 11.25
N PRO A 19 -7.93 10.24 11.75
CA PRO A 19 -7.93 8.89 11.18
C PRO A 19 -8.56 8.88 9.77
N ALA A 20 -8.12 7.95 8.92
CA ALA A 20 -8.62 7.85 7.56
C ALA A 20 -9.97 7.13 7.54
N ALA A 21 -10.90 7.59 6.70
CA ALA A 21 -12.17 6.91 6.48
C ALA A 21 -12.01 5.97 5.28
N VAL A 22 -12.34 4.69 5.39
CA VAL A 22 -12.09 3.69 4.35
C VAL A 22 -13.37 2.96 3.99
N VAL A 23 -13.72 2.98 2.70
CA VAL A 23 -14.76 2.12 2.15
C VAL A 23 -14.10 0.87 1.58
N ARG A 24 -14.42 -0.28 2.16
CA ARG A 24 -14.01 -1.59 1.66
C ARG A 24 -15.21 -2.25 0.97
N VAL A 25 -14.97 -2.78 -0.22
CA VAL A 25 -15.98 -3.47 -1.02
C VAL A 25 -15.44 -4.84 -1.40
N VAL A 26 -16.16 -5.90 -1.04
CA VAL A 26 -15.87 -7.26 -1.50
C VAL A 26 -16.95 -7.67 -2.48
N LEU A 27 -16.56 -7.93 -3.72
CA LEU A 27 -17.46 -8.54 -4.70
C LEU A 27 -17.40 -10.06 -4.52
N LYS A 28 -18.49 -10.68 -4.07
CA LYS A 28 -18.52 -12.10 -3.72
C LYS A 28 -18.83 -12.96 -4.94
N ALA A 29 -20.02 -12.83 -5.49
CA ALA A 29 -20.49 -13.63 -6.61
C ALA A 29 -21.58 -12.91 -7.40
N TYR A 30 -21.77 -13.30 -8.65
CA TYR A 30 -22.88 -12.86 -9.48
C TYR A 30 -23.69 -14.05 -9.99
N ARG A 31 -24.97 -13.82 -10.32
CA ARG A 31 -25.88 -14.81 -10.88
C ARG A 31 -26.92 -14.16 -11.80
N LYS A 32 -27.57 -14.99 -12.63
CA LYS A 32 -28.68 -14.59 -13.51
C LYS A 32 -28.37 -13.45 -14.50
N ILE A 33 -27.12 -13.30 -14.92
CA ILE A 33 -26.76 -12.30 -15.93
C ILE A 33 -27.34 -12.72 -17.28
N SER A 34 -28.14 -11.84 -17.91
CA SER A 34 -28.75 -12.13 -19.21
C SER A 34 -27.77 -11.85 -20.35
N ILE A 35 -27.50 -12.88 -21.15
CA ILE A 35 -26.71 -12.76 -22.37
C ILE A 35 -27.67 -12.41 -23.51
N SER A 36 -27.61 -11.18 -24.01
CA SER A 36 -28.46 -10.76 -25.15
C SER A 36 -27.86 -11.19 -26.49
N TYR A 37 -28.69 -11.73 -27.37
CA TYR A 37 -28.36 -12.08 -28.74
C TYR A 37 -28.45 -10.83 -29.64
N CYS A 38 -27.50 -10.66 -30.56
CA CYS A 38 -27.60 -9.66 -31.63
C CYS A 38 -27.50 -10.38 -32.98
N LEU A 39 -28.44 -10.10 -33.89
CA LEU A 39 -28.45 -10.66 -35.26
C LEU A 39 -28.37 -12.20 -35.30
N GLY A 40 -29.01 -12.90 -34.36
CA GLY A 40 -29.02 -14.36 -34.32
C GLY A 40 -27.69 -15.03 -33.94
N LYS A 41 -26.67 -14.25 -33.52
CA LYS A 41 -25.43 -14.77 -32.94
C LYS A 41 -25.40 -14.53 -31.43
N LEU A 42 -24.96 -15.54 -30.69
CA LEU A 42 -24.62 -15.41 -29.27
C LEU A 42 -23.44 -14.44 -29.18
N LEU A 43 -23.72 -13.17 -28.84
CA LEU A 43 -22.64 -12.26 -28.45
C LEU A 43 -22.16 -12.73 -27.08
N ARG A 44 -20.91 -13.18 -27.02
CA ARG A 44 -20.27 -13.58 -25.77
C ARG A 44 -20.25 -12.36 -24.85
N PHE A 45 -21.00 -12.41 -23.76
CA PHE A 45 -20.99 -11.37 -22.74
C PHE A 45 -20.08 -11.84 -21.62
N VAL A 46 -18.94 -11.16 -21.46
CA VAL A 46 -18.04 -11.35 -20.32
C VAL A 46 -18.38 -10.25 -19.31
N PRO A 47 -19.07 -10.56 -18.20
CA PRO A 47 -19.35 -9.57 -17.16
C PRO A 47 -18.06 -9.04 -16.55
N GLU A 48 -17.98 -7.72 -16.47
CA GLU A 48 -16.91 -6.98 -15.82
C GLU A 48 -17.54 -5.91 -14.93
N PHE A 49 -17.11 -5.83 -13.67
CA PHE A 49 -17.66 -4.88 -12.72
C PHE A 49 -16.66 -3.75 -12.47
N VAL A 50 -17.14 -2.52 -12.62
CA VAL A 50 -16.41 -1.30 -12.29
C VAL A 50 -16.99 -0.73 -11.02
N ILE A 51 -16.14 -0.53 -10.02
CA ILE A 51 -16.48 0.12 -8.77
C ILE A 51 -15.85 1.49 -8.74
N SER A 52 -16.62 2.52 -8.41
CA SER A 52 -16.14 3.89 -8.33
C SER A 52 -16.73 4.62 -7.12
N CYS A 53 -15.94 5.51 -6.55
CA CYS A 53 -16.35 6.42 -5.48
C CYS A 53 -16.25 7.86 -6.01
N PRO A 54 -17.37 8.51 -6.38
CA PRO A 54 -17.36 9.82 -7.04
C PRO A 54 -16.68 10.93 -6.22
N ASP A 55 -16.73 10.84 -4.89
CA ASP A 55 -16.11 11.81 -3.98
C ASP A 55 -14.58 11.90 -4.14
N LEU A 56 -13.94 10.83 -4.62
CA LEU A 56 -12.50 10.77 -4.85
C LEU A 56 -12.10 11.21 -6.28
N GLY A 57 -13.05 11.68 -7.08
CA GLY A 57 -12.80 12.09 -8.46
C GLY A 57 -12.68 10.91 -9.44
N ARG A 58 -12.42 11.23 -10.71
CA ARG A 58 -12.58 10.29 -11.83
C ARG A 58 -11.54 9.18 -11.90
N ASN A 59 -10.37 9.36 -11.29
CA ASN A 59 -9.27 8.39 -11.37
C ASN A 59 -9.36 7.28 -10.32
N ASN A 60 -10.31 7.37 -9.38
CA ASN A 60 -10.50 6.38 -8.32
C ASN A 60 -11.61 5.42 -8.70
N GLN A 61 -11.27 4.52 -9.62
CA GLN A 61 -12.12 3.44 -10.08
C GLN A 61 -11.33 2.14 -10.11
N TYR A 62 -11.95 1.06 -9.64
CA TYR A 62 -11.43 -0.29 -9.79
C TYR A 62 -12.28 -1.04 -10.79
N THR A 63 -11.63 -1.95 -11.51
CA THR A 63 -12.30 -2.88 -12.42
C THR A 63 -11.89 -4.28 -12.02
N THR A 64 -12.84 -5.20 -11.98
CA THR A 64 -12.56 -6.60 -11.62
C THR A 64 -11.57 -7.23 -12.58
N VAL A 65 -10.65 -8.03 -12.04
CA VAL A 65 -9.75 -8.86 -12.86
C VAL A 65 -10.50 -10.10 -13.37
N HIS A 66 -11.47 -10.60 -12.59
CA HIS A 66 -12.33 -11.70 -12.95
C HIS A 66 -13.04 -11.44 -14.28
N LYS A 67 -12.76 -12.32 -15.26
CA LYS A 67 -13.43 -12.38 -16.55
C LYS A 67 -13.83 -13.83 -16.79
N CYS A 68 -15.13 -14.11 -16.82
CA CYS A 68 -15.64 -15.47 -17.07
C CYS A 68 -16.89 -15.41 -17.94
N GLU A 69 -16.93 -16.22 -19.00
CA GLU A 69 -18.06 -16.30 -19.95
C GLU A 69 -19.23 -17.12 -19.36
N THR A 70 -19.64 -16.82 -18.14
CA THR A 70 -20.72 -17.53 -17.44
C THR A 70 -21.81 -16.56 -16.98
N THR A 71 -23.04 -17.07 -16.80
CA THR A 71 -24.17 -16.30 -16.27
C THR A 71 -24.16 -16.20 -14.74
N GLU A 72 -23.29 -16.99 -14.11
CA GLU A 72 -23.02 -17.03 -12.68
C GLU A 72 -21.53 -17.31 -12.44
N GLY A 73 -20.97 -16.75 -11.36
CA GLY A 73 -19.55 -16.89 -11.07
C GLY A 73 -19.18 -16.31 -9.71
N LYS A 74 -18.08 -16.81 -9.15
CA LYS A 74 -17.46 -16.26 -7.92
C LYS A 74 -16.35 -15.29 -8.31
N ILE A 75 -16.38 -14.09 -7.75
CA ILE A 75 -15.39 -13.04 -7.97
C ILE A 75 -14.38 -13.08 -6.82
N ASN A 76 -14.85 -12.91 -5.57
CA ASN A 76 -14.05 -12.83 -4.35
C ASN A 76 -12.89 -11.81 -4.41
N GLU A 77 -13.14 -10.65 -5.02
CA GLU A 77 -12.17 -9.56 -5.09
C GLU A 77 -12.51 -8.46 -4.07
N THR A 78 -11.49 -7.86 -3.46
CA THR A 78 -11.64 -6.80 -2.46
C THR A 78 -11.03 -5.51 -2.99
N PHE A 79 -11.76 -4.41 -2.81
CA PHE A 79 -11.38 -3.07 -3.22
C PHE A 79 -11.48 -2.12 -2.04
N GLN A 80 -10.60 -1.12 -2.00
CA GLN A 80 -10.57 -0.12 -0.93
C GLN A 80 -10.46 1.29 -1.48
N PHE A 81 -11.30 2.18 -0.95
CA PHE A 81 -11.28 3.61 -1.23
C PHE A 81 -10.96 4.34 0.06
N VAL A 82 -9.85 5.08 0.07
CA VAL A 82 -9.45 5.91 1.22
C VAL A 82 -10.02 7.31 1.01
N LEU A 83 -10.94 7.70 1.88
CA LEU A 83 -11.63 8.97 1.89
C LEU A 83 -10.97 9.96 2.88
N PRO A 84 -11.13 11.28 2.61
CA PRO A 84 -10.84 12.30 3.60
C PRO A 84 -11.53 12.04 4.95
N ALA A 85 -10.85 12.35 6.05
CA ALA A 85 -11.30 12.04 7.41
C ALA A 85 -12.62 12.72 7.82
N ASP A 86 -12.97 13.83 7.18
CA ASP A 86 -14.20 14.58 7.44
C ASP A 86 -15.46 13.89 6.88
N LYS A 87 -15.31 13.01 5.88
CA LYS A 87 -16.43 12.32 5.24
C LYS A 87 -17.08 11.29 6.18
N THR A 88 -18.33 11.54 6.54
CA THR A 88 -19.23 10.59 7.26
C THR A 88 -20.10 9.76 6.32
N GLU A 89 -20.32 10.29 5.12
CA GLU A 89 -21.20 9.73 4.10
C GLU A 89 -20.50 9.79 2.76
N THR A 90 -20.77 8.79 1.92
CA THR A 90 -20.32 8.78 0.54
C THR A 90 -21.29 7.99 -0.31
N THR A 91 -21.02 7.95 -1.61
CA THR A 91 -21.76 7.14 -2.56
C THR A 91 -20.82 6.19 -3.26
N LEU A 92 -21.19 4.91 -3.29
CA LEU A 92 -20.53 3.91 -4.11
C LEU A 92 -21.32 3.70 -5.39
N ILE A 93 -20.63 3.65 -6.51
CA ILE A 93 -21.23 3.34 -7.80
C ILE A 93 -20.62 2.03 -8.29
N ILE A 94 -21.49 1.05 -8.53
CA ILE A 94 -21.12 -0.22 -9.16
C ILE A 94 -21.78 -0.29 -10.53
N GLU A 95 -20.95 -0.46 -11.54
CA GLU A 95 -21.36 -0.58 -12.92
C GLU A 95 -21.01 -1.97 -13.43
N MET A 96 -21.99 -2.67 -13.99
CA MET A 96 -21.76 -3.87 -14.77
C MET A 96 -21.57 -3.45 -16.22
N SER A 97 -20.40 -3.74 -16.77
CA SER A 97 -20.09 -3.60 -18.18
C SER A 97 -19.84 -4.98 -18.78
N GLY A 98 -20.03 -5.11 -20.09
CA GLY A 98 -19.59 -6.30 -20.81
C GLY A 98 -18.78 -5.90 -22.03
N GLU A 99 -17.69 -6.63 -22.25
CA GLU A 99 -16.96 -6.59 -23.50
C GLU A 99 -17.74 -7.40 -24.55
N ASN A 100 -18.20 -6.74 -25.62
CA ASN A 100 -18.38 -7.41 -26.91
C ASN A 100 -17.16 -7.06 -27.77
N CYS A 101 -16.83 -7.90 -28.77
CA CYS A 101 -15.63 -7.79 -29.62
C CYS A 101 -15.37 -6.42 -30.28
N PHE A 102 -16.32 -5.46 -30.20
CA PHE A 102 -16.25 -4.16 -30.84
C PHE A 102 -16.47 -2.97 -29.91
N PHE A 103 -17.21 -3.13 -28.79
CA PHE A 103 -17.55 -2.02 -27.90
C PHE A 103 -17.79 -2.51 -26.46
N ARG A 104 -17.29 -1.75 -25.48
CA ARG A 104 -17.70 -1.89 -24.08
C ARG A 104 -19.11 -1.33 -23.93
N LYS A 105 -20.06 -2.16 -23.52
CA LYS A 105 -21.44 -1.73 -23.27
C LYS A 105 -21.71 -1.74 -21.77
N ILE A 106 -22.16 -0.61 -21.26
CA ILE A 106 -22.69 -0.50 -19.90
C ILE A 106 -24.02 -1.25 -19.85
N ALA A 107 -24.06 -2.34 -19.09
CA ALA A 107 -25.23 -3.20 -18.96
C ALA A 107 -26.14 -2.74 -17.81
N GLY A 108 -25.56 -2.24 -16.72
CA GLY A 108 -26.31 -1.66 -15.61
C GLY A 108 -25.43 -0.85 -14.69
N LYS A 109 -26.05 0.09 -13.97
CA LYS A 109 -25.38 0.96 -13.00
C LYS A 109 -26.25 1.06 -11.77
N VAL A 110 -25.67 0.84 -10.60
CA VAL A 110 -26.33 0.97 -9.31
C VAL A 110 -25.53 1.93 -8.43
N VAL A 111 -26.27 2.74 -7.69
CA VAL A 111 -25.75 3.78 -6.81
C VAL A 111 -26.16 3.42 -5.39
N ILE A 112 -25.18 3.30 -4.49
CA ILE A 112 -25.36 2.84 -3.12
C ILE A 112 -24.90 3.96 -2.20
N PRO A 113 -25.81 4.61 -1.45
CA PRO A 113 -25.42 5.52 -0.38
C PRO A 113 -24.79 4.73 0.77
N LEU A 114 -23.69 5.24 1.34
CA LEU A 114 -22.98 4.61 2.45
C LEU A 114 -22.79 5.63 3.57
N SER A 115 -22.98 5.15 4.81
CA SER A 115 -22.70 5.89 6.04
C SER A 115 -21.66 5.13 6.85
N ILE A 116 -20.77 5.88 7.52
CA ILE A 116 -19.68 5.30 8.29
C ILE A 116 -20.19 4.48 9.48
N GLY A 117 -19.49 3.39 9.82
CA GLY A 117 -19.85 2.46 10.88
C GLY A 117 -20.68 1.26 10.43
N ASN A 118 -21.11 1.22 9.17
CA ASN A 118 -21.92 0.13 8.65
C ASN A 118 -21.03 -0.91 7.94
N THR A 119 -21.34 -2.18 8.19
CA THR A 119 -20.91 -3.31 7.36
C THR A 119 -22.17 -4.06 6.94
N GLU A 120 -22.41 -4.14 5.65
CA GLU A 120 -23.65 -4.68 5.11
C GLU A 120 -23.35 -5.66 3.96
N ASP A 121 -24.04 -6.79 3.99
CA ASP A 121 -24.14 -7.70 2.86
C ASP A 121 -25.34 -7.30 2.01
N LEU A 122 -25.08 -6.96 0.74
CA LEU A 122 -26.10 -6.46 -0.19
C LEU A 122 -26.15 -7.31 -1.44
N THR A 123 -27.35 -7.57 -1.94
CA THR A 123 -27.58 -8.13 -3.28
C THR A 123 -28.08 -7.03 -4.21
N ILE A 124 -27.24 -6.67 -5.18
CA ILE A 124 -27.50 -5.63 -6.17
C ILE A 124 -28.20 -6.24 -7.38
N ASN A 125 -29.30 -5.63 -7.83
CA ASN A 125 -30.03 -6.05 -9.02
C ASN A 125 -29.84 -5.05 -10.18
N PHE A 126 -29.38 -5.54 -11.34
CA PHE A 126 -29.22 -4.71 -12.53
C PHE A 126 -30.49 -4.73 -13.40
N SER A 127 -31.43 -3.83 -13.09
CA SER A 127 -32.79 -3.81 -13.65
C SER A 127 -32.90 -3.82 -15.18
N LYS A 128 -31.93 -3.25 -15.92
CA LYS A 128 -31.96 -3.17 -17.39
C LYS A 128 -31.29 -4.34 -18.12
N ALA A 129 -30.32 -5.02 -17.51
CA ALA A 129 -29.59 -6.13 -18.12
C ALA A 129 -29.93 -7.49 -17.51
N GLY A 130 -30.67 -7.53 -16.40
CA GLY A 130 -30.76 -8.72 -15.58
C GLY A 130 -29.43 -9.02 -14.88
N GLY A 131 -29.49 -9.78 -13.80
CA GLY A 131 -28.32 -10.15 -13.03
C GLY A 131 -28.34 -9.59 -11.61
N GLU A 132 -27.91 -10.44 -10.69
CA GLU A 132 -27.75 -10.15 -9.27
C GLU A 132 -26.26 -10.23 -8.94
N LEU A 133 -25.77 -9.32 -8.12
CA LEU A 133 -24.40 -9.28 -7.62
C LEU A 133 -24.43 -9.18 -6.10
N ASP A 134 -23.86 -10.18 -5.43
CA ASP A 134 -23.69 -10.17 -3.99
C ASP A 134 -22.38 -9.47 -3.63
N ILE A 135 -22.49 -8.48 -2.75
CA ILE A 135 -21.38 -7.70 -2.25
C ILE A 135 -21.41 -7.65 -0.73
N GLU A 136 -20.24 -7.45 -0.15
CA GLU A 136 -20.08 -6.97 1.22
C GLU A 136 -19.47 -5.59 1.13
N VAL A 137 -20.09 -4.60 1.76
CA VAL A 137 -19.55 -3.25 1.83
C VAL A 137 -19.38 -2.85 3.28
N SER A 138 -18.24 -2.28 3.60
CA SER A 138 -18.03 -1.65 4.90
C SER A 138 -17.46 -0.26 4.73
N PHE A 139 -17.97 0.68 5.54
CA PHE A 139 -17.42 2.02 5.64
C PHE A 139 -16.91 2.21 7.06
N ILE A 140 -15.59 2.13 7.23
CA ILE A 140 -14.93 2.04 8.53
C ILE A 140 -13.93 3.18 8.73
N VAL A 141 -13.61 3.46 9.99
CA VAL A 141 -12.50 4.34 10.35
C VAL A 141 -11.25 3.48 10.50
N ARG A 142 -10.20 3.82 9.77
CA ARG A 142 -8.87 3.19 9.83
C ARG A 142 -7.97 4.07 10.70
N SER A 143 -7.56 3.55 11.86
CA SER A 143 -6.68 4.23 12.80
C SER A 143 -5.19 3.99 12.51
N ASP A 144 -4.86 2.86 11.88
CA ASP A 144 -3.49 2.54 11.49
C ASP A 144 -3.03 3.38 10.29
N ARG A 145 -1.74 3.72 10.32
CA ARG A 145 -1.12 4.62 9.35
C ARG A 145 -0.01 3.91 8.59
N ASP A 146 0.04 4.20 7.30
CA ASP A 146 1.14 3.77 6.45
C ASP A 146 2.33 4.74 6.51
N LEU A 147 2.08 6.00 6.86
CA LEU A 147 3.09 7.04 7.03
C LEU A 147 3.38 7.26 8.51
N SER A 148 4.67 7.31 8.84
CA SER A 148 5.15 7.72 10.17
C SER A 148 5.39 9.23 10.18
N PHE A 149 4.84 9.91 11.18
CA PHE A 149 5.01 11.35 11.41
C PHE A 149 5.86 11.64 12.66
N ASP A 150 6.64 10.65 13.09
CA ASP A 150 7.50 10.79 14.25
C ASP A 150 8.48 11.96 14.06
N GLN A 151 8.30 13.00 14.86
CA GLN A 151 9.12 14.21 14.83
C GLN A 151 10.44 14.04 15.60
N THR A 152 10.64 12.89 16.27
CA THR A 152 11.72 12.70 17.24
C THR A 152 12.99 12.07 16.65
N GLY A 153 12.95 11.57 15.41
CA GLY A 153 14.16 11.23 14.65
C GLY A 153 14.14 9.86 13.98
N LEU A 154 15.03 8.97 14.41
CA LEU A 154 15.26 7.67 13.75
C LEU A 154 14.16 6.66 14.09
N ASN A 155 13.77 5.85 13.10
CA ASN A 155 12.79 4.79 13.36
C ASN A 155 13.34 3.73 14.34
N GLU A 156 12.44 2.99 15.01
CA GLU A 156 12.83 1.98 16.01
C GLU A 156 13.81 0.92 15.49
N LYS A 157 13.68 0.53 14.21
CA LYS A 157 14.55 -0.50 13.63
C LYS A 157 15.97 0.03 13.50
N GLU A 158 16.12 1.29 13.15
CA GLU A 158 17.41 1.95 13.06
C GLU A 158 18.03 2.19 14.45
N LEU A 159 17.25 2.56 15.46
CA LEU A 159 17.73 2.64 16.85
C LEU A 159 18.27 1.29 17.33
N LYS A 160 17.50 0.21 17.14
CA LYS A 160 17.92 -1.17 17.47
C LYS A 160 19.14 -1.61 16.65
N PHE A 161 19.28 -1.12 15.40
CA PHE A 161 20.47 -1.35 14.60
C PHE A 161 21.70 -0.65 15.20
N ARG A 162 21.57 0.63 15.57
CA ARG A 162 22.67 1.41 16.16
C ARG A 162 23.18 0.78 17.45
N GLU A 163 22.29 0.38 18.35
CA GLU A 163 22.65 -0.32 19.60
C GLU A 163 23.50 -1.57 19.32
N LYS A 164 23.08 -2.40 18.36
CA LYS A 164 23.81 -3.61 17.97
C LYS A 164 25.11 -3.29 17.26
N ARG A 165 25.15 -2.22 16.45
CA ARG A 165 26.32 -1.82 15.67
C ARG A 165 27.38 -1.17 16.56
N PHE A 166 27.01 -0.44 17.60
CA PHE A 166 27.93 0.20 18.54
C PHE A 166 28.90 -0.79 19.17
N VAL A 167 28.43 -1.97 19.57
CA VAL A 167 29.32 -3.02 20.12
C VAL A 167 30.38 -3.46 19.10
N LYS A 168 30.01 -3.57 17.83
CA LYS A 168 30.94 -3.93 16.75
C LYS A 168 31.92 -2.80 16.43
N VAL A 169 31.41 -1.57 16.37
CA VAL A 169 32.21 -0.37 16.09
C VAL A 169 33.25 -0.18 17.19
N ASN A 170 32.85 -0.27 18.47
CA ASN A 170 33.79 -0.22 19.59
C ASN A 170 34.88 -1.27 19.41
N ARG A 171 34.52 -2.56 19.24
CA ARG A 171 35.50 -3.63 19.06
C ARG A 171 36.46 -3.38 17.88
N ALA A 172 35.96 -2.86 16.76
CA ALA A 172 36.79 -2.54 15.60
C ALA A 172 37.77 -1.39 15.91
N LEU A 173 37.30 -0.32 16.55
CA LEU A 173 38.15 0.80 16.96
C LEU A 173 39.22 0.37 17.97
N GLU A 174 38.91 -0.56 18.88
CA GLU A 174 39.90 -1.13 19.82
C GLU A 174 41.01 -1.89 19.12
N GLN A 175 40.70 -2.56 18.01
CA GLN A 175 41.67 -3.32 17.21
C GLN A 175 42.51 -2.40 16.33
N LEU A 176 41.91 -1.33 15.81
CA LEU A 176 42.57 -0.37 14.93
C LEU A 176 43.49 0.60 15.68
N PHE A 177 43.12 0.98 16.90
CA PHE A 177 43.82 1.96 17.72
C PHE A 177 44.06 1.43 19.15
N PRO A 178 44.88 0.38 19.32
CA PRO A 178 45.15 -0.24 20.62
C PRO A 178 45.79 0.73 21.63
N GLU A 179 46.47 1.77 21.15
CA GLU A 179 47.13 2.81 21.96
C GLU A 179 46.17 3.78 22.63
N LEU A 180 44.94 3.96 22.12
CA LEU A 180 43.91 4.73 22.81
C LEU A 180 43.42 3.94 24.02
N GLY A 181 43.87 4.34 25.21
CA GLY A 181 43.51 3.70 26.47
C GLY A 181 42.01 3.69 26.73
N SER A 182 41.55 2.75 27.56
CA SER A 182 40.12 2.57 27.91
C SER A 182 39.46 3.80 28.54
N SER A 183 40.24 4.71 29.16
CA SER A 183 39.77 5.97 29.74
C SER A 183 39.35 7.02 28.71
N GLU A 184 39.83 6.94 27.47
CA GLU A 184 39.45 7.86 26.38
C GLU A 184 38.28 7.31 25.55
N ARG A 185 37.79 6.12 25.88
CA ARG A 185 36.69 5.45 25.19
C ARG A 185 35.36 5.87 25.80
N SER A 186 34.64 6.75 25.08
CA SER A 186 33.26 7.13 25.39
C SER A 186 32.35 5.89 25.45
N SER A 187 31.32 5.93 26.29
CA SER A 187 30.26 4.90 26.32
C SER A 187 29.52 4.79 24.98
N GLU A 188 29.51 5.87 24.21
CA GLU A 188 29.01 5.90 22.84
C GLU A 188 30.17 6.06 21.85
N PRO A 189 30.43 5.08 20.96
CA PRO A 189 31.44 5.22 19.92
C PRO A 189 31.10 6.34 18.93
N PRO A 190 32.10 6.91 18.24
CA PRO A 190 31.83 7.83 17.15
C PRO A 190 30.99 7.15 16.05
N VAL A 191 30.04 7.89 15.50
CA VAL A 191 29.24 7.45 14.35
C VAL A 191 30.02 7.79 13.08
N ILE A 192 30.55 6.76 12.42
CA ILE A 192 31.36 6.91 11.20
C ILE A 192 30.53 6.52 9.99
N SER A 193 30.56 7.32 8.93
CA SER A 193 29.88 6.99 7.69
C SER A 193 30.81 7.09 6.48
N MET A 194 30.66 6.13 5.56
CA MET A 194 31.19 6.23 4.21
C MET A 194 30.14 6.86 3.29
N VAL A 195 30.56 7.78 2.43
CA VAL A 195 29.68 8.51 1.50
C VAL A 195 30.16 8.34 0.07
N GLY A 196 29.32 7.76 -0.77
CA GLY A 196 29.53 7.59 -2.21
C GLY A 196 28.85 8.68 -3.05
N SER A 197 29.51 9.12 -4.11
CA SER A 197 29.02 10.18 -5.00
C SER A 197 28.22 9.63 -6.20
N GLY A 198 27.59 10.54 -6.95
CA GLY A 198 27.00 10.18 -8.25
C GLY A 198 28.03 10.10 -9.38
N GLY A 199 27.69 9.41 -10.47
CA GLY A 199 28.58 9.30 -11.63
C GLY A 199 28.46 8.03 -12.46
N GLY A 200 27.31 7.34 -12.42
CA GLY A 200 27.10 6.08 -13.13
C GLY A 200 28.15 5.01 -12.78
N TYR A 201 28.59 4.24 -13.78
CA TYR A 201 29.55 3.15 -13.55
C TYR A 201 30.90 3.63 -12.99
N ARG A 202 31.31 4.88 -13.25
CA ARG A 202 32.53 5.42 -12.65
C ARG A 202 32.42 5.46 -11.12
N ALA A 203 31.29 5.95 -10.60
CA ALA A 203 31.06 6.01 -9.17
C ALA A 203 30.81 4.63 -8.56
N MET A 204 30.13 3.73 -9.28
CA MET A 204 29.93 2.33 -8.86
C MET A 204 31.26 1.59 -8.70
N ILE A 205 32.10 1.59 -9.74
CA ILE A 205 33.40 0.89 -9.73
C ILE A 205 34.34 1.52 -8.69
N GLY A 206 34.35 2.86 -8.59
CA GLY A 206 35.13 3.56 -7.58
C GLY A 206 34.70 3.22 -6.15
N MET A 207 33.39 3.16 -5.88
CA MET A 207 32.85 2.76 -4.58
C MET A 207 33.18 1.31 -4.25
N ALA A 208 33.10 0.40 -5.22
CA ALA A 208 33.45 -1.00 -5.03
C ALA A 208 34.93 -1.15 -4.62
N GLY A 209 35.84 -0.47 -5.32
CA GLY A 209 37.26 -0.48 -4.96
C GLY A 209 37.55 0.16 -3.60
N ALA A 210 36.87 1.26 -3.26
CA ALA A 210 37.00 1.90 -1.97
C ALA A 210 36.47 1.03 -0.82
N MET A 211 35.34 0.33 -1.02
CA MET A 211 34.79 -0.63 -0.06
C MET A 211 35.73 -1.82 0.17
N ASP A 212 36.37 -2.32 -0.91
CA ASP A 212 37.36 -3.39 -0.83
C ASP A 212 38.57 -2.96 0.00
N ALA A 213 39.11 -1.77 -0.26
CA ALA A 213 40.22 -1.20 0.51
C ALA A 213 39.85 -0.95 1.98
N ILE A 214 38.64 -0.46 2.28
CA ILE A 214 38.15 -0.24 3.64
C ILE A 214 37.99 -1.57 4.39
N ARG A 215 37.52 -2.62 3.71
CA ARG A 215 37.43 -3.97 4.28
C ARG A 215 38.82 -4.50 4.62
N ASP A 216 39.77 -4.40 3.69
CA ASP A 216 41.13 -4.92 3.86
C ASP A 216 41.90 -4.14 4.94
N ALA A 217 41.60 -2.85 5.11
CA ALA A 217 42.10 -2.03 6.21
C ALA A 217 41.44 -2.32 7.57
N GLY A 218 40.42 -3.20 7.64
CA GLY A 218 39.66 -3.48 8.87
C GLY A 218 38.71 -2.37 9.32
N LEU A 219 38.56 -1.31 8.51
CA LEU A 219 37.72 -0.14 8.81
C LEU A 219 36.23 -0.38 8.60
N LEU A 220 35.87 -1.40 7.80
CA LEU A 220 34.47 -1.70 7.49
C LEU A 220 33.64 -1.96 8.75
N ASP A 221 34.20 -2.61 9.77
CA ASP A 221 33.49 -2.88 11.02
C ASP A 221 33.35 -1.66 11.94
N ALA A 222 34.17 -0.62 11.72
CA ALA A 222 34.07 0.66 12.40
C ALA A 222 33.03 1.61 11.77
N LEU A 223 32.52 1.32 10.57
CA LEU A 223 31.48 2.13 9.93
C LEU A 223 30.09 1.86 10.53
N THR A 224 29.36 2.92 10.90
CA THR A 224 27.95 2.83 11.28
C THR A 224 27.03 2.85 10.06
N TYR A 225 27.33 3.70 9.07
CA TYR A 225 26.51 3.87 7.87
C TYR A 225 27.34 3.85 6.59
N VAL A 226 26.75 3.34 5.52
CA VAL A 226 27.23 3.53 4.15
C VAL A 226 26.10 4.21 3.39
N SER A 227 26.39 5.37 2.83
CA SER A 227 25.44 6.16 2.06
C SER A 227 25.96 6.39 0.65
N GLY A 228 25.06 6.52 -0.30
CA GLY A 228 25.41 6.71 -1.70
C GLY A 228 24.22 7.22 -2.49
N LEU A 229 24.49 7.95 -3.57
CA LEU A 229 23.47 8.40 -4.51
C LEU A 229 23.89 8.08 -5.94
N SER A 230 22.92 7.85 -6.84
CA SER A 230 23.16 7.52 -8.24
C SER A 230 24.12 6.32 -8.37
N GLY A 231 25.26 6.47 -9.02
CA GLY A 231 26.18 5.35 -9.32
C GLY A 231 26.71 4.60 -8.09
N SER A 232 26.92 5.24 -6.95
CA SER A 232 27.28 4.54 -5.69
C SER A 232 26.10 3.91 -4.95
N GLY A 233 24.86 4.20 -5.38
CA GLY A 233 23.65 3.57 -4.83
C GLY A 233 23.18 2.33 -5.60
N TRP A 234 23.86 1.97 -6.69
CA TRP A 234 23.65 0.73 -7.43
C TRP A 234 24.33 -0.43 -6.71
#